data_AF-A0A3A6MSC8-F1
#
_entry.id   AF-A0A3A6MSC8-F1
#
_cell.length_a   1.000
_cell.length_b   1.000
_cell.length_c   1.000
_cell.angle_alpha   90.00
_cell.angle_beta   90.00
_cell.angle_gamma   90.00
#
_symmetry.space_group_name_H-M   'P 1'
#
loop_
_entity.id
_entity.type
_entity.pdbx_description
1 polymer ?
#
loop_
_entity_poly.entity_id
_entity_poly.type
_entity_poly.pdbx_seq_one_letter_code
_entity_poly.pdbx_strand_id
1 'polypeptide(L)'
;MTKRKTIGEHAKEYLEANGFDSVGWGDSHLLHDIAEHAGLPHRGWRTEKQVLDALERSPLFEKRYFRGLRNRLCRWFVLRDSELGRGLKDHR
;
A
#
# COMPACT_ATOMS: atom_id res chain seq x y z
N MET A 1 -7.05 13.41 -23.30
CA MET A 1 -7.62 13.19 -21.95
C MET A 1 -6.60 12.40 -21.14
N THR A 2 -6.01 12.99 -20.09
CA THR A 2 -5.11 12.28 -19.18
C THR A 2 -5.93 11.30 -18.34
N LYS A 3 -5.57 10.01 -18.37
CA LYS A 3 -6.25 8.99 -17.57
C LYS A 3 -6.12 9.35 -16.09
N ARG A 4 -7.23 9.32 -15.35
CA ARG A 4 -7.22 9.60 -13.91
C ARG A 4 -6.42 8.51 -13.20
N LYS A 5 -5.42 8.89 -12.41
CA LYS A 5 -4.65 7.95 -11.60
C LYS A 5 -5.56 7.24 -10.60
N THR A 6 -5.28 5.98 -10.36
CA THR A 6 -5.87 5.14 -9.33
C THR A 6 -5.20 5.40 -7.98
N ILE A 7 -5.87 5.02 -6.89
CA ILE A 7 -5.28 5.11 -5.54
C ILE A 7 -3.99 4.27 -5.46
N GLY A 8 -3.92 3.14 -6.18
CA GLY A 8 -2.69 2.34 -6.27
C GLY A 8 -1.53 3.07 -6.93
N GLU A 9 -1.78 3.84 -8.00
CA GLU A 9 -0.74 4.65 -8.64
C GLU A 9 -0.26 5.79 -7.72
N HIS A 10 -1.18 6.48 -7.04
CA HIS A 10 -0.83 7.49 -6.04
C HIS A 10 -0.05 6.91 -4.86
N ALA A 11 -0.42 5.73 -4.38
CA ALA A 11 0.30 5.05 -3.31
C ALA A 11 1.72 4.67 -3.74
N LYS A 12 1.90 4.16 -4.96
CA LYS A 12 3.22 3.85 -5.50
C LYS A 12 4.11 5.10 -5.55
N GLU A 13 3.60 6.18 -6.14
CA GLU A 13 4.33 7.45 -6.24
C GLU A 13 4.72 8.00 -4.86
N TYR A 14 3.80 7.96 -3.90
CA TYR A 14 4.08 8.43 -2.54
C TYR A 14 5.15 7.59 -1.85
N LEU A 15 5.05 6.27 -1.92
CA LEU A 15 5.99 5.36 -1.29
C LEU A 15 7.40 5.52 -1.89
N GLU A 16 7.51 5.56 -3.22
CA GLU A 16 8.79 5.76 -3.91
C GLU A 16 9.41 7.13 -3.58
N ALA A 17 8.61 8.20 -3.56
CA ALA A 17 9.07 9.55 -3.25
C ALA A 17 9.62 9.70 -1.81
N ASN A 18 9.16 8.85 -0.88
CA ASN A 18 9.55 8.88 0.52
C ASN A 18 10.49 7.73 0.93
N GLY A 19 10.95 6.92 -0.03
CA GLY A 19 11.88 5.81 0.24
C GLY A 19 11.24 4.64 1.01
N PHE A 20 9.93 4.45 0.87
CA PHE A 20 9.22 3.31 1.44
C PHE A 20 8.96 2.25 0.35
N ASP A 21 9.16 0.99 0.69
CA ASP A 21 8.87 -0.13 -0.22
C ASP A 21 7.47 -0.73 -0.03
N SER A 22 6.77 -0.34 1.05
CA SER A 22 5.54 -1.01 1.44
C SER A 22 4.74 -0.24 2.49
N VAL A 23 3.48 -0.65 2.66
CA VAL A 23 2.56 -0.15 3.68
C VAL A 23 1.66 -1.27 4.18
N GLY A 24 1.37 -1.29 5.47
CA GLY A 24 0.57 -2.33 6.11
C GLY A 24 -0.57 -1.81 6.96
N TRP A 25 -1.34 -2.76 7.46
CA TRP A 25 -2.34 -2.50 8.48
C TRP A 25 -1.67 -2.04 9.77
N GLY A 26 -2.08 -0.88 10.29
CA GLY A 26 -1.49 -0.24 11.47
C GLY A 26 -0.61 0.97 11.15
N ASP A 27 -0.19 1.14 9.89
CA ASP A 27 0.56 2.32 9.44
C ASP A 27 -0.38 3.51 9.18
N SER A 28 -1.17 3.89 10.18
CA SER A 28 -2.25 4.88 10.05
C SER A 28 -1.77 6.20 9.46
N HIS A 29 -0.63 6.73 9.91
CA HIS A 29 -0.06 7.96 9.36
C HIS A 29 0.24 7.81 7.85
N LEU A 30 0.95 6.76 7.47
CA LEU A 30 1.31 6.50 6.07
C LEU A 30 0.07 6.28 5.18
N LEU A 31 -0.95 5.58 5.67
CA LEU A 31 -2.22 5.38 4.96
C LEU A 31 -2.98 6.70 4.76
N HIS A 32 -2.93 7.59 5.74
CA HIS A 32 -3.53 8.92 5.65
C HIS A 32 -2.76 9.82 4.69
N ASP A 33 -1.43 9.79 4.69
CA ASP A 33 -0.64 10.58 3.74
C ASP A 33 -0.85 10.12 2.28
N ILE A 34 -0.93 8.80 2.05
CA ILE A 34 -1.29 8.24 0.74
C ILE A 34 -2.69 8.71 0.33
N ALA A 35 -3.64 8.75 1.27
CA ALA A 35 -4.99 9.20 1.01
C ALA A 35 -5.02 10.69 0.64
N GLU A 36 -4.29 11.53 1.35
CA GLU A 36 -4.12 12.96 1.05
C GLU A 36 -3.51 13.15 -0.34
N HIS A 37 -2.45 12.40 -0.65
CA HIS A 37 -1.80 12.42 -1.95
C HIS A 37 -2.74 12.00 -3.10
N ALA A 38 -3.69 11.10 -2.82
CA ALA A 38 -4.74 10.68 -3.75
C ALA A 38 -5.98 11.61 -3.77
N GLY A 39 -6.00 12.68 -2.98
CA GLY A 39 -7.13 13.61 -2.87
C GLY A 39 -8.35 13.04 -2.15
N LEU A 40 -8.17 12.04 -1.29
CA LEU A 40 -9.23 11.43 -0.49
C LEU A 40 -9.46 12.19 0.82
N PRO A 41 -10.71 12.32 1.30
CA PRO A 41 -11.00 12.97 2.57
C PRO A 41 -10.56 12.10 3.76
N HIS A 42 -10.11 12.74 4.84
CA HIS A 42 -9.71 12.07 6.09
C HIS A 42 -10.95 11.75 6.95
N ARG A 43 -11.32 10.48 7.01
CA ARG A 43 -12.48 9.94 7.75
C ARG A 43 -12.06 8.84 8.73
N GLY A 44 -10.83 8.94 9.25
CA GLY A 44 -10.19 7.93 10.10
C GLY A 44 -10.11 6.56 9.43
N TRP A 45 -10.50 5.51 10.17
CA TRP A 45 -10.42 4.11 9.73
C TRP A 45 -11.08 3.82 8.37
N ARG A 46 -12.09 4.60 7.96
CA ARG A 46 -12.75 4.42 6.66
C ARG A 46 -11.82 4.78 5.50
N THR A 47 -10.99 5.81 5.67
CA THR A 47 -10.00 6.24 4.68
C THR A 47 -8.90 5.20 4.56
N GLU A 48 -8.36 4.72 5.69
CA GLU A 48 -7.38 3.64 5.74
C GLU A 48 -7.89 2.39 5.02
N LYS A 49 -9.12 1.96 5.33
CA LYS A 49 -9.75 0.81 4.66
C LYS A 49 -9.86 1.01 3.15
N GLN A 50 -10.27 2.20 2.71
CA GLN A 50 -10.39 2.52 1.29
C GLN A 50 -9.05 2.43 0.56
N VAL A 51 -7.97 2.91 1.19
CA VAL A 51 -6.61 2.78 0.65
C VAL A 51 -6.22 1.30 0.58
N LEU A 52 -6.30 0.56 1.69
CA LEU A 52 -5.92 -0.86 1.74
C LEU A 52 -6.70 -1.72 0.73
N ASP A 53 -8.01 -1.50 0.59
CA ASP A 53 -8.84 -2.21 -0.39
C ASP A 53 -8.46 -1.87 -1.83
N ALA A 54 -7.97 -0.66 -2.09
CA ALA A 54 -7.46 -0.27 -3.41
C ALA A 54 -6.09 -0.89 -3.70
N LEU A 55 -5.19 -0.97 -2.72
CA LEU A 55 -3.90 -1.65 -2.86
C LEU A 55 -4.08 -3.14 -3.15
N GLU A 56 -5.05 -3.78 -2.49
CA GLU A 56 -5.38 -5.19 -2.70
C GLU A 56 -5.84 -5.52 -4.12
N ARG A 57 -6.45 -4.55 -4.82
CA ARG A 57 -6.90 -4.69 -6.21
C ARG A 57 -5.86 -4.21 -7.23
N SER A 58 -4.80 -3.55 -6.76
CA SER A 58 -3.79 -2.95 -7.62
C SER A 58 -2.78 -4.00 -8.08
N PRO A 59 -2.50 -4.11 -9.39
CA PRO A 59 -1.44 -4.99 -9.89
C PRO A 59 -0.04 -4.50 -9.52
N LEU A 60 0.10 -3.27 -9.00
CA LEU A 60 1.38 -2.68 -8.61
C LEU A 60 1.88 -3.19 -7.25
N PHE A 61 1.00 -3.81 -6.47
CA PHE A 61 1.32 -4.28 -5.14
C PHE A 61 1.24 -5.81 -5.06
N GLU A 62 2.02 -6.36 -4.15
CA GLU A 62 1.93 -7.73 -3.70
C GLU A 62 1.38 -7.74 -2.28
N LYS A 63 0.26 -8.45 -2.07
CA LYS A 63 -0.32 -8.64 -0.74
C LYS A 63 0.44 -9.74 -0.03
N ARG A 64 1.01 -9.40 1.12
CA ARG A 64 1.64 -10.31 2.07
C ARG A 64 0.91 -10.28 3.41
N TYR A 65 1.19 -11.27 4.24
CA TYR A 65 0.70 -11.33 5.61
C TYR A 65 1.88 -11.40 6.56
N PHE A 66 1.77 -10.68 7.67
CA PHE A 66 2.67 -10.84 8.81
C PHE A 66 1.84 -11.06 10.07
N ARG A 67 2.45 -11.67 11.08
CA ARG A 67 1.83 -11.81 12.40
C ARG A 67 2.18 -10.59 13.23
N GLY A 68 1.19 -9.75 13.49
CA GLY A 68 1.31 -8.59 14.36
C GLY A 68 1.15 -8.95 15.84
N LEU A 69 1.00 -7.92 16.68
CA LEU A 69 0.79 -8.06 18.12
C LEU A 69 -0.42 -8.97 18.42
N ARG A 70 -0.30 -9.83 19.45
CA ARG A 70 -1.31 -10.85 19.82
C ARG A 70 -1.59 -11.88 18.72
N ASN A 71 -0.60 -12.17 17.88
CA ASN A 71 -0.68 -13.22 16.86
C ASN A 71 -1.80 -12.99 15.82
N ARG A 72 -2.19 -11.73 15.61
CA ARG A 72 -3.18 -11.36 14.58
C ARG A 72 -2.49 -11.32 13.21
N LEU A 73 -3.13 -11.90 12.20
CA LEU A 73 -2.69 -11.79 10.81
C LEU A 73 -3.02 -10.39 10.29
N CYS A 74 -1.99 -9.63 9.97
CA CYS A 74 -2.07 -8.28 9.42
C CYS A 74 -1.71 -8.31 7.94
N ARG A 75 -2.42 -7.51 7.13
CA ARG A 75 -2.15 -7.33 5.70
C ARG A 75 -1.00 -6.34 5.52
N TRP A 76 -0.10 -6.64 4.61
CA TRP A 76 1.04 -5.80 4.22
C TRP A 76 1.12 -5.76 2.69
N PHE A 77 1.29 -4.60 2.10
CA PHE A 77 1.30 -4.40 0.65
C PHE A 77 2.69 -3.91 0.23
N VAL A 78 3.41 -4.74 -0.53
CA VAL A 78 4.77 -4.45 -1.01
C VAL A 78 4.70 -3.98 -2.46
N LEU A 79 5.49 -2.96 -2.83
CA LEU A 79 5.68 -2.60 -4.22
C LEU A 79 6.31 -3.76 -4.99
N ARG A 80 5.68 -4.22 -6.07
CA ARG A 80 6.21 -5.35 -6.86
C ARG A 80 7.59 -5.09 -7.45
N ASP A 81 7.88 -3.83 -7.75
CA ASP A 81 9.14 -3.43 -8.35
C ASP A 81 10.25 -3.17 -7.31
N SER A 82 9.95 -3.19 -6.00
CA SER A 82 10.95 -3.02 -4.93
C SER A 82 11.85 -4.25 -4.80
N GLU A 83 13.01 -4.13 -4.14
CA GLU A 83 13.85 -5.30 -3.82
C GLU A 83 13.08 -6.34 -2.98
N LEU A 84 12.23 -5.89 -2.06
CA LEU A 84 11.33 -6.74 -1.28
C LEU A 84 10.30 -7.47 -2.15
N GLY A 85 9.85 -6.86 -3.25
CA GLY A 85 8.97 -7.46 -4.26
C GLY A 85 9.69 -8.38 -5.25
N ARG A 86 10.95 -8.08 -5.58
CA ARG A 86 11.77 -8.83 -6.55
C ARG A 86 12.35 -10.14 -6.00
N GLY A 87 12.59 -10.24 -4.69
CA GLY A 87 13.22 -11.39 -4.03
C GLY A 87 12.49 -12.74 -4.11
N LEU A 88 11.46 -12.88 -4.96
CA LEU A 88 10.64 -14.09 -5.09
C LEU A 88 10.56 -14.65 -6.51
N LYS A 89 11.30 -14.10 -7.48
CA LYS A 89 11.35 -14.68 -8.84
C LYS A 89 12.43 -15.74 -9.04
N ASP A 90 13.38 -15.92 -8.12
CA ASP A 90 14.56 -16.80 -8.32
C ASP A 90 14.51 -18.16 -7.61
N HIS A 91 13.33 -18.69 -7.30
CA HIS A 91 13.18 -20.07 -6.81
C HIS A 91 12.06 -20.82 -7.53
N ARG A 92 12.20 -21.01 -8.84
CA ARG A 92 11.44 -22.04 -9.56
C ARG A 92 12.28 -22.78 -10.57
#